data_AF-A0A366ZDG6-F1
#
_entry.id   AF-A0A366ZDG6-F1
#
_cell.length_a   1.000
_cell.length_b   1.000
_cell.length_c   1.000
_cell.angle_alpha   90.00
_cell.angle_beta   90.00
_cell.angle_gamma   90.00
#
_symmetry.space_group_name_H-M   'P 1'
#
loop_
_entity.id
_entity.type
_entity.pdbx_description
1 polymer ?
#
loop_
_entity_poly.entity_id
_entity_poly.type
_entity_poly.pdbx_seq_one_letter_code
_entity_poly.pdbx_strand_id
1 'polypeptide(L)'
;MPVLPRSFSPATISRLSLANAVANGLIVVTGGAVRLTGSGLGCPTWPRCTSESFTTTPELAGHGVIEFGNRLLTFVLAAVAIATVVAVWRSSRRDLRRLAALTFIGIPAQALLGGVTVLTGLNPWTVAAHFLVSAVLVALATTLWLRSREPGVGAPLLRRPFVLLTWGIAAATAAVLVLGTIVTGSGPHSGDVDEADVPTGDRIGVDTELISQLHADVVFLLIGLTVALLVALYATDSPDRVRRAARDLLVVQLAQGVVGYVQYFTDLPIALVLLHMLGAVLVTAYTARLVWSVRGPASDLPLTAPSTPEAAASR
;
A
#
# COMPACT_ATOMS: atom_id res chain seq x y z
N MET A 1 10.99 -29.19 22.38
CA MET A 1 10.14 -28.47 21.41
C MET A 1 9.55 -27.25 22.09
N PRO A 2 9.79 -26.02 21.61
CA PRO A 2 9.15 -24.85 22.19
C PRO A 2 7.63 -24.96 21.97
N VAL A 3 6.87 -25.05 23.07
CA VAL A 3 5.41 -25.10 23.03
C VAL A 3 4.90 -23.70 22.67
N LEU A 4 4.34 -23.55 21.48
CA LEU A 4 3.74 -22.28 21.06
C LEU A 4 2.65 -21.85 22.07
N PRO A 5 2.57 -20.56 22.45
CA PRO A 5 1.65 -20.08 23.47
C PRO A 5 0.19 -20.42 23.15
N ARG A 6 -0.61 -20.67 24.20
CA ARG A 6 -2.04 -21.04 24.07
C ARG A 6 -2.89 -19.90 23.48
N SER A 7 -2.49 -18.65 23.72
CA SER A 7 -3.07 -17.46 23.09
C SER A 7 -2.02 -16.36 22.94
N PHE A 8 -2.11 -15.57 21.87
CA PHE A 8 -1.25 -14.39 21.67
C PHE A 8 -1.89 -13.14 22.27
N SER A 9 -1.07 -12.26 22.84
CA SER A 9 -1.53 -10.98 23.38
C SER A 9 -1.91 -10.00 22.26
N PRO A 10 -2.80 -9.02 22.51
CA PRO A 10 -3.13 -7.97 21.54
C PRO A 10 -1.90 -7.18 21.08
N ALA A 11 -0.94 -6.94 21.97
CA ALA A 11 0.31 -6.26 21.65
C ALA A 11 1.15 -7.06 20.64
N THR A 12 1.25 -8.38 20.78
CA THR A 12 1.97 -9.23 19.82
C THR A 12 1.28 -9.23 18.46
N ILE A 13 -0.05 -9.34 18.41
CA ILE A 13 -0.81 -9.28 17.16
C ILE A 13 -0.58 -7.93 16.46
N SER A 14 -0.56 -6.83 17.23
CA SER A 14 -0.34 -5.51 16.67
C SER A 14 1.08 -5.31 16.13
N ARG A 15 2.10 -5.79 16.85
CA ARG A 15 3.50 -5.75 16.36
C ARG A 15 3.68 -6.56 15.08
N LEU A 16 3.11 -7.77 15.02
CA LEU A 16 3.16 -8.60 13.81
C LEU A 16 2.41 -7.94 12.64
N SER A 17 1.23 -7.36 12.90
CA SER A 17 0.46 -6.65 11.88
C SER A 17 1.20 -5.41 11.36
N LEU A 18 1.89 -4.66 12.24
CA LEU A 18 2.76 -3.55 11.84
C LEU A 18 3.92 -4.04 10.98
N ALA A 19 4.62 -5.08 11.42
CA ALA A 19 5.71 -5.67 10.66
C ALA A 19 5.25 -6.12 9.28
N ASN A 20 4.04 -6.70 9.18
CA ASN A 20 3.45 -7.10 7.91
C ASN A 20 3.14 -5.89 7.00
N ALA A 21 2.57 -4.81 7.55
CA ALA A 21 2.31 -3.58 6.79
C ALA A 21 3.60 -2.92 6.29
N VAL A 22 4.62 -2.85 7.15
CA VAL A 22 5.95 -2.33 6.79
C VAL A 22 6.61 -3.21 5.74
N ALA A 23 6.57 -4.54 5.88
CA ALA A 23 7.16 -5.47 4.91
C ALA A 23 6.47 -5.37 3.53
N ASN A 24 5.13 -5.25 3.48
CA ASN A 24 4.40 -4.99 2.24
C ASN A 24 4.78 -3.65 1.61
N GLY A 25 5.02 -2.60 2.42
CA GLY A 25 5.48 -1.31 1.90
C GLY A 25 6.92 -1.39 1.36
N LEU A 26 7.82 -2.05 2.09
CA LEU A 26 9.23 -2.17 1.72
C LEU A 26 9.41 -3.00 0.46
N ILE A 27 8.67 -4.11 0.28
CA ILE A 27 8.79 -4.94 -0.93
C ILE A 27 8.39 -4.17 -2.20
N VAL A 28 7.45 -3.22 -2.09
CA VAL A 28 7.09 -2.33 -3.22
C VAL A 28 8.24 -1.40 -3.57
N VAL A 29 8.94 -0.87 -2.56
CA VAL A 29 10.10 0.01 -2.77
C VAL A 29 11.29 -0.78 -3.34
N THR A 30 11.59 -1.96 -2.80
CA THR A 30 12.68 -2.80 -3.33
C THR A 30 12.38 -3.31 -4.74
N GLY A 31 11.13 -3.69 -5.03
CA GLY A 31 10.69 -4.00 -6.40
C GLY A 31 10.75 -2.79 -7.34
N GLY A 32 10.46 -1.58 -6.83
CA GLY A 32 10.70 -0.34 -7.55
C GLY A 32 12.17 -0.12 -7.88
N ALA A 33 13.07 -0.39 -6.94
CA ALA A 33 14.51 -0.32 -7.16
C ALA A 33 14.96 -1.33 -8.23
N VAL A 34 14.49 -2.59 -8.17
CA VAL A 34 14.75 -3.60 -9.21
C VAL A 34 14.39 -3.05 -10.60
N ARG A 35 13.21 -2.45 -10.75
CA ARG A 35 12.79 -1.84 -12.03
C ARG A 35 13.72 -0.71 -12.44
N LEU A 36 13.95 0.24 -11.53
CA LEU A 36 14.69 1.46 -11.83
C LEU A 36 16.17 1.23 -12.10
N THR A 37 16.74 0.11 -11.67
CA THR A 37 18.10 -0.30 -12.00
C THR A 37 18.18 -1.24 -13.22
N GLY A 38 17.09 -1.40 -13.99
CA GLY A 38 17.06 -2.31 -15.14
C GLY A 38 17.16 -3.80 -14.78
N SER A 39 17.00 -4.16 -13.50
CA SER A 39 17.24 -5.52 -13.02
C SER A 39 16.03 -6.44 -13.17
N GLY A 40 14.89 -5.98 -13.70
CA GLY A 40 13.64 -6.74 -13.76
C GLY A 40 13.73 -8.08 -14.52
N LEU A 41 14.68 -8.20 -15.46
CA LEU A 41 15.00 -9.44 -16.18
C LEU A 41 16.34 -10.07 -15.74
N GLY A 42 16.91 -9.65 -14.62
CA GLY A 42 18.13 -10.23 -14.06
C GLY A 42 18.00 -11.74 -13.73
N CYS A 43 16.78 -12.21 -13.54
CA CYS A 43 16.42 -13.63 -13.57
C CYS A 43 15.37 -13.85 -14.67
N PRO A 44 15.78 -14.22 -15.90
CA PRO A 44 14.89 -14.22 -17.08
C PRO A 44 13.79 -15.30 -17.04
N THR A 45 13.87 -16.27 -16.12
CA THR A 45 12.83 -17.27 -15.92
C THR A 45 12.11 -17.10 -14.58
N TRP A 46 11.02 -17.85 -14.40
CA TRP A 46 10.30 -17.97 -13.14
C TRP A 46 9.65 -19.36 -13.05
N PRO A 47 9.65 -20.06 -11.89
CA PRO A 47 10.17 -19.66 -10.58
C PRO A 47 11.68 -19.87 -10.42
N ARG A 48 12.33 -20.50 -11.38
CA ARG A 48 13.80 -20.57 -11.47
C ARG A 48 14.37 -19.19 -11.82
N CYS A 49 15.67 -18.97 -11.63
CA CYS A 49 16.32 -17.75 -12.08
C CYS A 49 16.81 -17.90 -13.53
N THR A 50 17.32 -19.08 -13.90
CA THR A 50 17.67 -19.47 -15.27
C THR A 50 16.91 -20.74 -15.69
N SER A 51 17.13 -21.26 -16.90
CA SER A 51 16.58 -22.57 -17.30
C SER A 51 17.10 -23.71 -16.40
N GLU A 52 18.34 -23.59 -15.94
CA GLU A 52 19.07 -24.64 -15.24
C GLU A 52 19.16 -24.44 -13.71
N SER A 53 19.02 -23.20 -13.22
CA SER A 53 19.25 -22.86 -11.80
C SER A 53 18.10 -22.10 -11.15
N PHE A 54 17.81 -22.42 -9.89
CA PHE A 54 16.88 -21.65 -9.04
C PHE A 54 17.51 -20.37 -8.48
N THR A 55 18.83 -20.24 -8.50
CA THR A 55 19.57 -19.09 -7.98
C THR A 55 20.26 -18.34 -9.11
N THR A 56 20.67 -17.10 -8.84
CA THR A 56 21.57 -16.36 -9.73
C THR A 56 22.88 -17.14 -9.95
N THR A 57 23.46 -16.98 -11.14
CA THR A 57 24.73 -17.61 -11.55
C THR A 57 25.79 -16.52 -11.72
N PRO A 58 27.10 -16.86 -11.74
CA PRO A 58 28.16 -15.87 -11.94
C PRO A 58 27.99 -15.04 -13.23
N GLU A 59 27.39 -15.62 -14.26
CA GLU A 59 27.13 -14.98 -15.56
C GLU A 59 26.06 -13.88 -15.47
N LEU A 60 25.22 -13.91 -14.43
CA LEU A 60 24.18 -12.90 -14.15
C LEU A 60 24.57 -11.99 -12.97
N ALA A 61 25.87 -11.94 -12.62
CA ALA A 61 26.37 -11.11 -11.55
C ALA A 61 25.98 -9.62 -11.76
N GLY A 62 25.53 -8.96 -10.69
CA GLY A 62 24.95 -7.62 -10.76
C GLY A 62 23.42 -7.65 -10.74
N HIS A 63 22.78 -7.49 -11.91
CA HIS A 63 21.31 -7.42 -12.03
C HIS A 63 20.60 -8.67 -11.50
N GLY A 64 21.16 -9.87 -11.72
CA GLY A 64 20.59 -11.11 -11.22
C GLY A 64 20.59 -11.21 -9.70
N VAL A 65 21.57 -10.60 -9.01
CA VAL A 65 21.61 -10.52 -7.54
C VAL A 65 20.51 -9.60 -7.01
N ILE A 66 20.27 -8.48 -7.69
CA ILE A 66 19.26 -7.50 -7.28
C ILE A 66 17.85 -8.11 -7.40
N GLU A 67 17.53 -8.71 -8.53
CA GLU A 67 16.23 -9.37 -8.77
C GLU A 67 16.03 -10.58 -7.86
N PHE A 68 17.03 -11.48 -7.78
CA PHE A 68 16.95 -12.64 -6.91
C PHE A 68 16.82 -12.24 -5.43
N GLY A 69 17.52 -11.18 -5.00
CA GLY A 69 17.40 -10.61 -3.66
C GLY A 69 15.96 -10.18 -3.35
N ASN A 70 15.29 -9.50 -4.28
CA ASN A 70 13.89 -9.12 -4.12
C ASN A 70 12.95 -10.36 -4.08
N ARG A 71 13.23 -11.40 -4.87
CA ARG A 71 12.52 -12.69 -4.77
C ARG A 71 12.69 -13.33 -3.38
N LEU A 72 13.90 -13.26 -2.80
CA LEU A 72 14.15 -13.77 -1.45
C LEU A 72 13.39 -13.01 -0.36
N LEU A 73 13.27 -11.68 -0.48
CA LEU A 73 12.48 -10.86 0.45
C LEU A 73 11.00 -11.25 0.47
N THR A 74 10.46 -11.80 -0.62
CA THR A 74 9.09 -12.32 -0.66
C THR A 74 8.88 -13.47 0.34
N PHE A 75 9.89 -14.31 0.59
CA PHE A 75 9.80 -15.36 1.61
C PHE A 75 9.82 -14.80 3.03
N VAL A 76 10.59 -13.73 3.27
CA VAL A 76 10.58 -13.00 4.56
C VAL A 76 9.19 -12.41 4.80
N LEU A 77 8.61 -11.75 3.78
CA LEU A 77 7.25 -11.24 3.82
C LEU A 77 6.23 -12.36 4.10
N ALA A 78 6.34 -13.49 3.41
CA ALA A 78 5.48 -14.65 3.62
C ALA A 78 5.59 -15.19 5.05
N ALA A 79 6.79 -15.29 5.61
CA ALA A 79 7.00 -15.72 7.00
C ALA A 79 6.33 -14.78 8.01
N VAL A 80 6.46 -13.46 7.82
CA VAL A 80 5.78 -12.45 8.65
C VAL A 80 4.25 -12.54 8.52
N ALA A 81 3.74 -12.75 7.31
CA ALA A 81 2.31 -12.91 7.06
C ALA A 81 1.75 -14.21 7.67
N ILE A 82 2.47 -15.33 7.56
CA ILE A 82 2.12 -16.61 8.22
C ILE A 82 2.10 -16.42 9.73
N ALA A 83 3.13 -15.80 10.31
CA ALA A 83 3.16 -15.51 11.74
C ALA A 83 1.96 -14.66 12.18
N THR A 84 1.58 -13.67 11.38
CA THR A 84 0.39 -12.82 11.60
C THR A 84 -0.90 -13.65 11.56
N VAL A 85 -1.09 -14.49 10.55
CA VAL A 85 -2.25 -15.40 10.43
C VAL A 85 -2.32 -16.35 11.63
N VAL A 86 -1.22 -17.02 11.98
CA VAL A 86 -1.16 -17.93 13.13
C VAL A 86 -1.52 -17.19 14.43
N ALA A 87 -0.95 -16.00 14.65
CA ALA A 87 -1.23 -15.20 15.84
C ALA A 87 -2.71 -14.79 15.92
N VAL A 88 -3.30 -14.33 14.81
CA VAL A 88 -4.71 -13.94 14.75
C VAL A 88 -5.64 -15.15 14.96
N TRP A 89 -5.36 -16.31 14.35
CA TRP A 89 -6.21 -17.50 14.49
C TRP A 89 -6.18 -18.09 15.90
N ARG A 90 -5.02 -18.00 16.58
CA ARG A 90 -4.83 -18.41 17.98
C ARG A 90 -5.21 -17.32 18.99
N SER A 91 -5.95 -16.30 18.56
CA SER A 91 -6.47 -15.24 19.43
C SER A 91 -8.01 -15.20 19.42
N SER A 92 -8.59 -14.44 20.34
CA SER A 92 -10.03 -14.13 20.35
C SER A 92 -10.45 -13.14 19.24
N ARG A 93 -9.50 -12.54 18.52
CA ARG A 93 -9.73 -11.50 17.49
C ARG A 93 -10.20 -12.07 16.15
N ARG A 94 -11.37 -12.74 16.17
CA ARG A 94 -11.99 -13.31 14.96
C ARG A 94 -12.29 -12.25 13.90
N ASP A 95 -12.51 -11.02 14.33
CA ASP A 95 -12.77 -9.86 13.48
C ASP A 95 -11.59 -9.53 12.53
N LEU A 96 -10.37 -9.93 12.89
CA LEU A 96 -9.15 -9.70 12.10
C LEU A 96 -8.84 -10.82 11.10
N ARG A 97 -9.46 -12.00 11.24
CA ARG A 97 -9.13 -13.19 10.46
C ARG A 97 -9.23 -12.93 8.96
N ARG A 98 -10.32 -12.30 8.50
CA ARG A 98 -10.51 -12.00 7.07
C ARG A 98 -9.38 -11.14 6.50
N LEU A 99 -8.95 -10.08 7.20
CA LEU A 99 -7.87 -9.21 6.74
C LEU A 99 -6.52 -9.93 6.73
N ALA A 100 -6.22 -10.72 7.76
CA ALA A 100 -5.00 -11.51 7.82
C ALA A 100 -4.95 -12.58 6.71
N ALA A 101 -6.07 -13.28 6.43
CA ALA A 101 -6.15 -14.22 5.32
C ALA A 101 -6.00 -13.54 3.95
N LEU A 102 -6.71 -12.44 3.71
CA LEU A 102 -6.61 -11.72 2.43
C LEU A 102 -5.20 -11.18 2.18
N THR A 103 -4.56 -10.62 3.21
CA THR A 103 -3.17 -10.15 3.11
C THR A 103 -2.22 -11.32 2.83
N PHE A 104 -2.42 -12.47 3.49
CA PHE A 104 -1.59 -13.65 3.27
C PHE A 104 -1.78 -14.27 1.87
N ILE A 105 -3.03 -14.51 1.44
CA ILE A 105 -3.34 -15.09 0.13
C ILE A 105 -2.95 -14.14 -1.01
N GLY A 106 -2.96 -12.83 -0.75
CA GLY A 106 -2.48 -11.82 -1.68
C GLY A 106 -0.99 -11.96 -2.05
N ILE A 107 -0.15 -12.44 -1.14
CA ILE A 107 1.30 -12.61 -1.38
C ILE A 107 1.61 -13.65 -2.46
N PRO A 108 1.10 -14.90 -2.43
CA PRO A 108 1.31 -15.83 -3.53
C PRO A 108 0.64 -15.36 -4.82
N ALA A 109 -0.51 -14.68 -4.76
CA ALA A 109 -1.12 -14.08 -5.95
C ALA A 109 -0.22 -13.00 -6.58
N GLN A 110 0.43 -12.17 -5.76
CA GLN A 110 1.46 -11.23 -6.20
C GLN A 110 2.67 -11.93 -6.79
N ALA A 111 3.22 -12.94 -6.12
CA ALA A 111 4.38 -13.69 -6.62
C ALA A 111 4.10 -14.33 -8.00
N LEU A 112 2.90 -14.86 -8.21
CA LEU A 112 2.46 -15.38 -9.50
C LEU A 112 2.37 -14.27 -10.56
N LEU A 113 1.74 -13.14 -10.23
CA LEU A 113 1.65 -11.99 -11.15
C LEU A 113 3.04 -11.40 -11.48
N GLY A 114 3.96 -11.42 -10.52
CA GLY A 114 5.36 -10.99 -10.73
C GLY A 114 6.09 -11.95 -11.66
N GLY A 115 5.86 -13.27 -11.50
CA GLY A 115 6.33 -14.28 -12.44
C GLY A 115 5.78 -14.06 -13.86
N VAL A 116 4.49 -13.75 -14.00
CA VAL A 116 3.89 -13.37 -15.29
C VAL A 116 4.58 -12.13 -15.86
N THR A 117 4.92 -11.15 -15.03
CA THR A 117 5.62 -9.93 -15.47
C THR A 117 6.99 -10.26 -16.07
N VAL A 118 7.76 -11.16 -15.45
CA VAL A 118 9.03 -11.65 -16.01
C VAL A 118 8.82 -12.41 -17.32
N LEU A 119 7.87 -13.35 -17.34
CA LEU A 119 7.59 -14.20 -18.52
C LEU A 119 7.02 -13.42 -19.71
N THR A 120 6.45 -12.25 -19.47
CA THR A 120 5.94 -11.34 -20.50
C THR A 120 6.94 -10.24 -20.88
N GLY A 121 8.20 -10.35 -20.44
CA GLY A 121 9.25 -9.39 -20.79
C GLY A 121 9.00 -7.99 -20.23
N LEU A 122 8.47 -7.90 -18.99
CA LEU A 122 8.10 -6.65 -18.33
C LEU A 122 6.98 -5.86 -19.03
N ASN A 123 6.02 -6.55 -19.64
CA ASN A 123 4.84 -5.92 -20.25
C ASN A 123 4.23 -4.86 -19.30
N PRO A 124 4.06 -3.60 -19.75
CA PRO A 124 3.73 -2.50 -18.85
C PRO A 124 2.39 -2.68 -18.14
N TRP A 125 1.44 -3.43 -18.73
CA TRP A 125 0.17 -3.74 -18.08
C TRP A 125 0.31 -4.75 -16.95
N THR A 126 1.19 -5.73 -17.08
CA THR A 126 1.45 -6.71 -16.01
C THR A 126 2.23 -6.06 -14.87
N VAL A 127 3.21 -5.20 -15.18
CA VAL A 127 3.92 -4.35 -14.20
C VAL A 127 2.94 -3.44 -13.43
N ALA A 128 2.04 -2.75 -14.15
CA ALA A 128 1.02 -1.89 -13.55
C ALA A 128 0.08 -2.68 -12.63
N ALA A 129 -0.45 -3.81 -13.11
CA ALA A 129 -1.30 -4.68 -12.32
C ALA A 129 -0.59 -5.19 -11.06
N HIS A 130 0.69 -5.56 -11.18
CA HIS A 130 1.52 -6.00 -10.06
C HIS A 130 1.60 -4.93 -8.97
N PHE A 131 1.94 -3.69 -9.35
CA PHE A 131 1.99 -2.55 -8.43
C PHE A 131 0.64 -2.24 -7.80
N LEU A 132 -0.46 -2.22 -8.58
CA LEU A 132 -1.79 -1.88 -8.07
C LEU A 132 -2.31 -2.91 -7.06
N VAL A 133 -2.09 -4.20 -7.32
CA VAL A 133 -2.45 -5.25 -6.35
C VAL A 133 -1.58 -5.13 -5.10
N SER A 134 -0.28 -4.81 -5.23
CA SER A 134 0.59 -4.49 -4.08
C SER A 134 0.05 -3.31 -3.24
N ALA A 135 -0.43 -2.23 -3.88
CA ALA A 135 -1.05 -1.11 -3.17
C ALA A 135 -2.31 -1.55 -2.38
N VAL A 136 -3.12 -2.44 -2.95
CA VAL A 136 -4.26 -3.05 -2.22
C VAL A 136 -3.79 -3.84 -1.00
N LEU A 137 -2.70 -4.61 -1.11
CA LEU A 137 -2.15 -5.35 0.03
C LEU A 137 -1.60 -4.41 1.11
N VAL A 138 -0.95 -3.31 0.74
CA VAL A 138 -0.53 -2.25 1.69
C VAL A 138 -1.74 -1.68 2.43
N ALA A 139 -2.84 -1.37 1.73
CA ALA A 139 -4.05 -0.86 2.35
C ALA A 139 -4.69 -1.88 3.31
N LEU A 140 -4.76 -3.16 2.92
CA LEU A 140 -5.27 -4.25 3.75
C LEU A 140 -4.40 -4.48 5.00
N ALA A 141 -3.08 -4.54 4.84
CA ALA A 141 -2.13 -4.75 5.92
C ALA A 141 -2.13 -3.57 6.90
N THR A 142 -2.21 -2.34 6.39
CA THR A 142 -2.36 -1.13 7.21
C THR A 142 -3.66 -1.17 8.00
N THR A 143 -4.78 -1.52 7.35
CA THR A 143 -6.08 -1.65 8.01
C THR A 143 -6.07 -2.75 9.09
N LEU A 144 -5.43 -3.89 8.81
CA LEU A 144 -5.22 -4.97 9.78
C LEU A 144 -4.46 -4.47 11.02
N TRP A 145 -3.36 -3.75 10.79
CA TRP A 145 -2.58 -3.15 11.88
C TRP A 145 -3.39 -2.15 12.70
N LEU A 146 -4.09 -1.22 12.05
CA LEU A 146 -4.90 -0.23 12.77
C LEU A 146 -6.00 -0.91 13.61
N ARG A 147 -6.70 -1.89 13.04
CA ARG A 147 -7.74 -2.64 13.76
C ARG A 147 -7.21 -3.49 14.89
N SER A 148 -5.98 -3.99 14.79
CA SER A 148 -5.35 -4.78 15.86
C SER A 148 -5.11 -3.98 17.15
N ARG A 149 -5.06 -2.64 17.05
CA ARG A 149 -4.83 -1.73 18.18
C ARG A 149 -6.10 -1.41 18.97
N GLU A 150 -7.27 -1.80 18.48
CA GLU A 150 -8.56 -1.44 19.05
C GLU A 150 -9.35 -2.70 19.44
N PRO A 151 -10.18 -2.65 20.49
CA PRO A 151 -10.92 -3.81 20.99
C PRO A 151 -12.04 -4.30 20.05
N GLY A 152 -12.36 -3.58 18.98
CA GLY A 152 -13.39 -3.96 18.01
C GLY A 152 -13.77 -2.80 17.09
N VAL A 153 -14.82 -2.99 16.28
CA VAL A 153 -15.35 -1.98 15.35
C VAL A 153 -16.58 -1.30 15.97
N GLY A 154 -16.47 -0.02 16.32
CA GLY A 154 -17.58 0.79 16.81
C GLY A 154 -18.42 1.44 15.70
N ALA A 155 -19.36 2.30 16.11
CA ALA A 155 -20.22 3.05 15.21
C ALA A 155 -19.44 4.11 14.40
N PRO A 156 -19.97 4.54 13.24
CA PRO A 156 -19.42 5.70 12.53
C PRO A 156 -19.44 6.96 13.41
N LEU A 157 -18.33 7.71 13.38
CA LEU A 157 -18.13 8.95 14.14
C LEU A 157 -18.61 10.20 13.38
N LEU A 158 -18.89 10.07 12.09
CA LEU A 158 -19.25 11.17 11.21
C LEU A 158 -20.64 10.97 10.60
N ARG A 159 -21.27 12.07 10.21
CA ARG A 159 -22.49 12.05 9.38
C ARG A 159 -22.18 11.43 8.01
N ARG A 160 -23.21 10.83 7.40
CA ARG A 160 -23.11 10.11 6.11
C ARG A 160 -22.38 10.89 5.00
N PRO A 161 -22.59 12.20 4.79
CA PRO A 161 -21.90 12.94 3.73
C PRO A 161 -20.37 12.93 3.90
N PHE A 162 -19.85 13.06 5.12
CA PHE A 162 -18.40 13.06 5.38
C PHE A 162 -17.80 11.66 5.24
N VAL A 163 -18.57 10.62 5.57
CA VAL A 163 -18.18 9.23 5.30
C VAL A 163 -18.09 8.99 3.79
N LEU A 164 -19.07 9.46 3.01
CA LEU A 164 -19.04 9.35 1.54
C LEU A 164 -17.88 10.12 0.94
N LEU A 165 -17.58 11.33 1.43
CA LEU A 165 -16.42 12.11 1.00
C LEU A 165 -15.10 11.38 1.29
N THR A 166 -14.99 10.72 2.45
CA THR A 166 -13.82 9.89 2.78
C THR A 166 -13.64 8.73 1.80
N TRP A 167 -14.72 8.06 1.40
CA TRP A 167 -14.67 7.04 0.34
C TRP A 167 -14.37 7.64 -1.04
N GLY A 168 -14.84 8.85 -1.32
CA GLY A 168 -14.49 9.61 -2.52
C GLY A 168 -12.99 9.90 -2.61
N ILE A 169 -12.35 10.29 -1.49
CA ILE A 169 -10.89 10.46 -1.39
C ILE A 169 -10.18 9.13 -1.64
N ALA A 170 -10.69 8.01 -1.12
CA ALA A 170 -10.12 6.69 -1.38
C ALA A 170 -10.23 6.28 -2.86
N ALA A 171 -11.37 6.57 -3.51
CA ALA A 171 -11.56 6.34 -4.93
C ALA A 171 -10.64 7.24 -5.80
N ALA A 172 -10.51 8.52 -5.45
CA ALA A 172 -9.58 9.43 -6.11
C ALA A 172 -8.12 8.97 -5.92
N THR A 173 -7.74 8.49 -4.73
CA THR A 173 -6.43 7.88 -4.50
C THR A 173 -6.19 6.69 -5.44
N ALA A 174 -7.18 5.79 -5.58
CA ALA A 174 -7.06 4.65 -6.49
C ALA A 174 -6.90 5.11 -7.96
N ALA A 175 -7.65 6.13 -8.39
CA ALA A 175 -7.51 6.71 -9.73
C ALA A 175 -6.12 7.32 -9.95
N VAL A 176 -5.57 8.06 -8.97
CA VAL A 176 -4.19 8.58 -9.02
C VAL A 176 -3.19 7.45 -9.19
N LEU A 177 -3.32 6.35 -8.43
CA LEU A 177 -2.40 5.21 -8.54
C LEU A 177 -2.47 4.54 -9.92
N VAL A 178 -3.68 4.35 -10.46
CA VAL A 178 -3.88 3.79 -11.82
C VAL A 178 -3.23 4.70 -12.86
N LEU A 179 -3.56 5.99 -12.87
CA LEU A 179 -2.96 6.95 -13.80
C LEU A 179 -1.44 7.01 -13.65
N GLY A 180 -0.92 6.97 -12.43
CA GLY A 180 0.52 6.94 -12.15
C GLY A 180 1.22 5.71 -12.74
N THR A 181 0.58 4.54 -12.73
CA THR A 181 1.11 3.34 -13.42
C THR A 181 1.10 3.49 -14.93
N ILE A 182 0.11 4.17 -15.51
CA ILE A 182 0.05 4.41 -16.95
C ILE A 182 1.13 5.43 -17.36
N VAL A 183 1.34 6.49 -16.58
CA VAL A 183 2.47 7.44 -16.73
C VAL A 183 3.79 6.66 -16.72
N THR A 184 4.00 5.80 -15.74
CA THR A 184 5.23 4.99 -15.62
C THR A 184 5.42 4.05 -16.80
N GLY A 185 4.36 3.36 -17.25
CA GLY A 185 4.40 2.44 -18.39
C GLY A 185 4.49 3.12 -19.77
N SER A 186 4.27 4.44 -19.83
CA SER A 186 4.44 5.25 -21.04
C SER A 186 5.79 5.96 -21.06
N GLY A 187 6.34 6.30 -19.89
CA GLY A 187 7.62 6.98 -19.73
C GLY A 187 8.84 6.05 -19.89
N PRO A 188 10.07 6.57 -19.72
CA PRO A 188 11.32 5.86 -20.03
C PRO A 188 11.71 4.76 -19.02
N HIS A 189 11.17 4.79 -17.80
CA HIS A 189 11.59 3.94 -16.68
C HIS A 189 10.73 2.68 -16.47
N SER A 190 10.54 1.82 -17.47
CA SER A 190 9.80 0.54 -17.30
C SER A 190 10.64 -0.68 -16.93
N GLY A 191 11.98 -0.53 -16.85
CA GLY A 191 12.89 -1.54 -16.30
C GLY A 191 13.47 -2.55 -17.29
N ASP A 192 13.32 -2.26 -18.57
CA ASP A 192 13.67 -3.00 -19.78
C ASP A 192 14.69 -2.20 -20.61
N VAL A 193 15.80 -1.80 -20.01
CA VAL A 193 16.88 -1.07 -20.71
C VAL A 193 18.00 -2.04 -21.12
N ASP A 194 18.64 -1.78 -22.27
CA ASP A 194 19.87 -2.49 -22.66
C ASP A 194 21.12 -1.92 -21.97
N GLU A 195 22.30 -2.46 -22.28
CA GLU A 195 23.58 -2.01 -21.72
C GLU A 195 23.94 -0.55 -22.06
N ALA A 196 23.24 0.06 -23.02
CA ALA A 196 23.39 1.46 -23.41
C ALA A 196 22.27 2.36 -22.84
N ASP A 197 21.51 1.87 -21.85
CA ASP A 197 20.34 2.52 -21.24
C ASP A 197 19.20 2.82 -22.23
N VAL A 198 19.14 2.10 -23.36
CA VAL A 198 18.08 2.27 -24.37
C VAL A 198 16.88 1.38 -24.00
N PRO A 199 15.65 1.93 -23.96
CA PRO A 199 14.41 1.16 -23.86
C PRO A 199 14.30 0.02 -24.89
N THR A 200 14.07 -1.21 -24.44
CA THR A 200 13.98 -2.42 -25.29
C THR A 200 12.60 -3.05 -25.37
N GLY A 201 11.69 -2.71 -24.46
CA GLY A 201 10.36 -3.26 -24.30
C GLY A 201 9.25 -2.28 -24.65
N ASP A 202 8.05 -2.86 -24.76
CA ASP A 202 6.86 -2.14 -25.19
C ASP A 202 6.42 -1.09 -24.18
N ARG A 203 5.98 0.06 -24.70
CA ARG A 203 5.30 1.11 -23.93
C ARG A 203 3.80 1.00 -24.14
N ILE A 204 3.01 1.58 -23.23
CA ILE A 204 1.54 1.63 -23.36
C ILE A 204 1.09 2.39 -24.63
N GLY A 205 1.96 3.25 -25.19
CA GLY A 205 1.69 3.94 -26.46
C GLY A 205 0.75 5.14 -26.32
N VAL A 206 0.63 5.69 -25.11
CA VAL A 206 -0.11 6.92 -24.83
C VAL A 206 0.89 8.07 -24.72
N ASP A 207 0.47 9.26 -25.18
CA ASP A 207 1.24 10.49 -25.04
C ASP A 207 1.59 10.74 -23.56
N THR A 208 2.90 10.81 -23.29
CA THR A 208 3.45 10.88 -21.93
C THR A 208 3.16 12.22 -21.26
N GLU A 209 3.10 13.31 -22.02
CA GLU A 209 2.77 14.64 -21.53
C GLU A 209 1.29 14.70 -21.14
N LEU A 210 0.40 14.25 -22.02
CA LEU A 210 -1.04 14.21 -21.78
C LEU A 210 -1.41 13.38 -20.57
N ILE A 211 -0.85 12.15 -20.45
CA ILE A 211 -1.18 11.28 -19.32
C ILE A 211 -0.57 11.79 -18.00
N SER A 212 0.58 12.46 -18.05
CA SER A 212 1.18 13.11 -16.88
C SER A 212 0.33 14.28 -16.40
N GLN A 213 -0.18 15.10 -17.33
CA GLN A 213 -1.11 16.18 -17.00
C GLN A 213 -2.41 15.63 -16.40
N LEU A 214 -3.01 14.61 -17.01
CA LEU A 214 -4.22 13.99 -16.46
C LEU A 214 -3.99 13.41 -15.05
N HIS A 215 -2.84 12.77 -14.82
CA HIS A 215 -2.46 12.32 -13.49
C HIS A 215 -2.37 13.48 -12.50
N ALA A 216 -1.74 14.59 -12.87
CA ALA A 216 -1.63 15.79 -12.04
C ALA A 216 -3.02 16.41 -11.73
N ASP A 217 -3.92 16.48 -12.72
CA ASP A 217 -5.28 16.99 -12.54
C ASP A 217 -6.06 16.19 -11.49
N VAL A 218 -5.94 14.86 -11.53
CA VAL A 218 -6.57 13.99 -10.52
C VAL A 218 -5.87 14.09 -9.15
N VAL A 219 -4.58 14.38 -9.11
CA VAL A 219 -3.87 14.73 -7.85
C VAL A 219 -4.40 16.04 -7.26
N PHE A 220 -4.62 17.08 -8.06
CA PHE A 220 -5.23 18.32 -7.60
C PHE A 220 -6.65 18.09 -7.06
N LEU A 221 -7.45 17.27 -7.74
CA LEU A 221 -8.76 16.84 -7.24
C LEU A 221 -8.63 16.12 -5.88
N LEU A 222 -7.70 15.17 -5.74
CA LEU A 222 -7.47 14.42 -4.50
C LEU A 222 -7.10 15.36 -3.33
N ILE A 223 -6.19 16.30 -3.57
CA ILE A 223 -5.78 17.31 -2.58
C ILE A 223 -6.99 18.19 -2.23
N GLY A 224 -7.72 18.69 -3.23
CA GLY A 224 -8.91 19.52 -3.04
C GLY A 224 -10.00 18.83 -2.20
N LEU A 225 -10.29 17.55 -2.48
CA LEU A 225 -11.22 16.74 -1.69
C LEU A 225 -10.75 16.56 -0.25
N THR A 226 -9.44 16.37 -0.04
CA THR A 226 -8.85 16.19 1.30
C THR A 226 -8.88 17.50 2.10
N VAL A 227 -8.59 18.64 1.47
CA VAL A 227 -8.74 19.98 2.06
C VAL A 227 -10.20 20.25 2.41
N ALA A 228 -11.13 19.98 1.49
CA ALA A 228 -12.57 20.17 1.72
C ALA A 228 -13.07 19.32 2.91
N LEU A 229 -12.63 18.07 3.01
CA LEU A 229 -12.92 17.23 4.19
C LEU A 229 -12.34 17.86 5.46
N LEU A 230 -11.07 18.25 5.45
CA LEU A 230 -10.41 18.80 6.64
C LEU A 230 -11.11 20.07 7.13
N VAL A 231 -11.44 21.00 6.22
CA VAL A 231 -12.21 22.22 6.55
C VAL A 231 -13.58 21.86 7.13
N ALA A 232 -14.31 20.93 6.51
CA ALA A 232 -15.61 20.49 7.02
C ALA A 232 -15.52 19.86 8.41
N LEU A 233 -14.46 19.09 8.69
CA LEU A 233 -14.23 18.49 10.00
C LEU A 233 -13.93 19.53 11.08
N TYR A 234 -13.19 20.60 10.75
CA TYR A 234 -12.96 21.73 11.67
C TYR A 234 -14.23 22.57 11.87
N ALA A 235 -14.99 22.82 10.80
CA ALA A 235 -16.22 23.61 10.87
C ALA A 235 -17.37 22.92 11.63
N THR A 236 -17.28 21.61 11.87
CA THR A 236 -18.32 20.81 12.54
C THR A 236 -17.88 20.21 13.87
N ASP A 237 -16.73 20.64 14.40
CA ASP A 237 -16.14 20.10 15.64
C ASP A 237 -16.07 18.57 15.67
N SER A 238 -15.72 17.98 14.52
CA SER A 238 -15.62 16.53 14.37
C SER A 238 -14.47 15.95 15.20
N PRO A 239 -14.53 14.65 15.59
CA PRO A 239 -13.53 14.05 16.48
C PRO A 239 -12.08 14.19 16.00
N ASP A 240 -11.18 14.50 16.93
CA ASP A 240 -9.74 14.72 16.64
C ASP A 240 -9.07 13.60 15.87
N ARG A 241 -9.50 12.36 16.12
CA ARG A 241 -8.98 11.17 15.44
C ARG A 241 -9.09 11.31 13.92
N VAL A 242 -10.24 11.77 13.43
CA VAL A 242 -10.50 11.97 12.00
C VAL A 242 -9.75 13.20 11.51
N ARG A 243 -9.80 14.32 12.28
CA ARG A 243 -9.07 15.55 11.95
C ARG A 243 -7.57 15.31 11.74
N ARG A 244 -6.94 14.59 12.66
CA ARG A 244 -5.52 14.20 12.57
C ARG A 244 -5.27 13.31 11.36
N ALA A 245 -6.11 12.31 11.11
CA ALA A 245 -5.94 11.42 9.95
C ALA A 245 -6.02 12.19 8.62
N ALA A 246 -6.99 13.11 8.48
CA ALA A 246 -7.14 13.94 7.29
C ALA A 246 -5.98 14.92 7.12
N ARG A 247 -5.55 15.60 8.20
CA ARG A 247 -4.39 16.49 8.19
C ARG A 247 -3.11 15.75 7.81
N ASP A 248 -2.85 14.60 8.44
CA ASP A 248 -1.62 13.87 8.19
C ASP A 248 -1.60 13.31 6.75
N LEU A 249 -2.76 12.88 6.20
CA LEU A 249 -2.88 12.51 4.80
C LEU A 249 -2.59 13.71 3.87
N LEU A 250 -3.14 14.89 4.17
CA LEU A 250 -2.89 16.11 3.39
C LEU A 250 -1.39 16.46 3.36
N VAL A 251 -0.70 16.36 4.50
CA VAL A 251 0.76 16.60 4.56
C VAL A 251 1.51 15.62 3.65
N VAL A 252 1.17 14.34 3.70
CA VAL A 252 1.78 13.31 2.83
C VAL A 252 1.46 13.56 1.35
N GLN A 253 0.23 13.94 1.02
CA GLN A 253 -0.17 14.28 -0.36
C GLN A 253 0.58 15.51 -0.89
N LEU A 254 0.74 16.56 -0.08
CA LEU A 254 1.48 17.75 -0.47
C LEU A 254 2.96 17.44 -0.68
N ALA A 255 3.59 16.71 0.25
CA ALA A 255 4.97 16.26 0.10
C ALA A 255 5.14 15.41 -1.17
N GLN A 256 4.21 14.50 -1.42
CA GLN A 256 4.22 13.65 -2.61
C GLN A 256 3.99 14.43 -3.90
N GLY A 257 3.13 15.46 -3.87
CA GLY A 257 2.92 16.39 -4.98
C GLY A 257 4.19 17.16 -5.31
N VAL A 258 4.94 17.62 -4.30
CA VAL A 258 6.26 18.25 -4.50
C VAL A 258 7.25 17.28 -5.13
N VAL A 259 7.37 16.06 -4.61
CA VAL A 259 8.25 15.03 -5.22
C VAL A 259 7.84 14.76 -6.67
N GLY A 260 6.54 14.64 -6.93
CA GLY A 260 5.97 14.40 -8.26
C GLY A 260 6.25 15.53 -9.25
N TYR A 261 6.13 16.77 -8.79
CA TYR A 261 6.42 17.96 -9.60
C TYR A 261 7.91 18.06 -9.90
N VAL A 262 8.76 17.95 -8.87
CA VAL A 262 10.22 18.04 -9.04
C VAL A 262 10.72 16.95 -9.97
N GLN A 263 10.33 15.69 -9.78
CA GLN A 263 10.80 14.60 -10.65
C GLN A 263 10.44 14.83 -12.12
N TYR A 264 9.28 15.42 -12.42
CA TYR A 264 8.85 15.67 -13.79
C TYR A 264 9.73 16.72 -14.47
N PHE A 265 10.06 17.81 -13.77
CA PHE A 265 10.87 18.90 -14.32
C PHE A 265 12.39 18.67 -14.23
N THR A 266 12.84 17.63 -13.54
CA THR A 266 14.26 17.26 -13.46
C THR A 266 14.59 15.99 -14.24
N ASP A 267 13.77 15.64 -15.23
CA ASP A 267 13.97 14.49 -16.12
C ASP A 267 14.00 13.13 -15.40
N LEU A 268 13.11 12.97 -14.40
CA LEU A 268 12.79 11.71 -13.72
C LEU A 268 14.01 11.00 -13.07
N PRO A 269 14.80 11.67 -12.21
CA PRO A 269 15.98 11.04 -11.63
C PRO A 269 15.55 9.86 -10.75
N ILE A 270 16.23 8.72 -10.89
CA ILE A 270 15.88 7.43 -10.26
C ILE A 270 15.55 7.57 -8.77
N ALA A 271 16.34 8.37 -8.02
CA ALA A 271 16.13 8.59 -6.60
C ALA A 271 14.77 9.27 -6.29
N LEU A 272 14.35 10.26 -7.10
CA LEU A 272 13.06 10.90 -6.92
C LEU A 272 11.91 9.99 -7.37
N VAL A 273 12.10 9.18 -8.42
CA VAL A 273 11.09 8.19 -8.84
C VAL A 273 10.88 7.15 -7.74
N LEU A 274 11.95 6.65 -7.13
CA LEU A 274 11.87 5.73 -6.01
C LEU A 274 11.23 6.37 -4.77
N LEU A 275 11.57 7.63 -4.47
CA LEU A 275 10.94 8.41 -3.41
C LEU A 275 9.44 8.61 -3.69
N HIS A 276 9.06 8.85 -4.94
CA HIS A 276 7.67 8.95 -5.36
C HIS A 276 6.94 7.61 -5.20
N MET A 277 7.59 6.47 -5.49
CA MET A 277 7.00 5.16 -5.20
C MET A 277 6.79 4.92 -3.71
N LEU A 278 7.75 5.29 -2.86
CA LEU A 278 7.60 5.27 -1.41
C LEU A 278 6.43 6.18 -0.97
N GLY A 279 6.34 7.38 -1.51
CA GLY A 279 5.24 8.29 -1.23
C GLY A 279 3.88 7.74 -1.68
N ALA A 280 3.80 6.97 -2.76
CA ALA A 280 2.57 6.29 -3.18
C ALA A 280 2.14 5.21 -2.15
N VAL A 281 3.10 4.46 -1.60
CA VAL A 281 2.86 3.52 -0.47
C VAL A 281 2.34 4.27 0.75
N LEU A 282 2.94 5.41 1.09
CA LEU A 282 2.52 6.24 2.22
C LEU A 282 1.12 6.83 2.00
N VAL A 283 0.83 7.43 0.85
CA VAL A 283 -0.51 7.93 0.50
C VAL A 283 -1.54 6.81 0.64
N THR A 284 -1.25 5.61 0.15
CA THR A 284 -2.12 4.44 0.30
C THR A 284 -2.38 4.08 1.76
N ALA A 285 -1.33 4.02 2.59
CA ALA A 285 -1.46 3.72 4.01
C ALA A 285 -2.22 4.81 4.79
N TYR A 286 -1.97 6.09 4.50
CA TYR A 286 -2.64 7.22 5.16
C TYR A 286 -4.10 7.37 4.70
N THR A 287 -4.41 7.04 3.44
CA THR A 287 -5.79 6.92 2.96
C THR A 287 -6.52 5.78 3.67
N ALA A 288 -5.89 4.61 3.83
CA ALA A 288 -6.46 3.51 4.62
C ALA A 288 -6.70 3.92 6.09
N ARG A 289 -5.77 4.68 6.67
CA ARG A 289 -5.93 5.27 8.02
C ARG A 289 -7.09 6.24 8.09
N LEU A 290 -7.26 7.12 7.11
CA LEU A 290 -8.40 8.04 7.04
C LEU A 290 -9.72 7.27 6.97
N VAL A 291 -9.84 6.30 6.06
CA VAL A 291 -11.03 5.45 5.92
C VAL A 291 -11.34 4.70 7.21
N TRP A 292 -10.32 4.21 7.93
CA TRP A 292 -10.53 3.57 9.23
C TRP A 292 -10.91 4.57 10.34
N SER A 293 -10.37 5.79 10.30
CA SER A 293 -10.53 6.79 11.35
C SER A 293 -11.99 7.21 11.58
N VAL A 294 -12.85 7.08 10.56
CA VAL A 294 -14.27 7.44 10.64
C VAL A 294 -15.10 6.50 11.52
N ARG A 295 -14.52 5.40 12.02
CA ARG A 295 -15.14 4.53 13.03
C ARG A 295 -14.38 4.63 14.34
N GLY A 296 -15.14 4.65 15.44
CA GLY A 296 -14.59 4.57 16.78
C GLY A 296 -14.25 3.13 17.19
N PRO A 297 -13.42 2.94 18.23
CA PRO A 297 -13.35 1.69 19.00
C PRO A 297 -14.75 1.22 19.43
N ALA A 298 -14.97 -0.09 19.51
CA ALA A 298 -16.24 -0.65 19.98
C ALA A 298 -16.62 -0.25 21.43
N SER A 299 -15.66 0.23 22.23
CA SER A 299 -15.88 0.77 23.58
C SER A 299 -16.48 2.18 23.59
N ASP A 300 -16.40 2.89 22.47
CA ASP A 300 -16.92 4.25 22.36
C ASP A 300 -18.40 4.13 21.93
N LEU A 301 -19.30 4.11 22.92
CA LEU A 301 -20.74 4.14 22.68
C LEU A 301 -21.10 5.37 21.83
N PRO A 302 -22.09 5.27 20.92
CA PRO A 302 -22.45 6.38 20.04
C PRO A 302 -22.86 7.62 20.84
N LEU A 303 -22.51 8.81 20.34
CA LEU A 303 -22.91 10.13 20.87
C LEU A 303 -24.44 10.30 21.02
N THR A 304 -25.24 9.37 20.50
CA THR A 304 -26.70 9.34 20.57
C THR A 304 -27.24 8.27 21.53
N ALA A 305 -26.41 7.62 22.36
CA ALA A 305 -26.95 6.81 23.45
C ALA A 305 -27.69 7.75 24.41
N PRO A 306 -29.01 7.58 24.62
CA PRO A 306 -29.70 8.31 25.68
C PRO A 306 -28.95 8.00 26.97
N SER A 307 -28.52 9.04 27.70
CA SER A 307 -28.12 8.85 29.08
C SER A 307 -29.35 8.30 29.79
N THR A 308 -29.42 6.98 29.99
CA THR A 308 -30.37 6.40 30.93
C THR A 308 -30.05 7.08 32.26
N PRO A 309 -30.96 7.89 32.82
CA PRO A 309 -30.74 8.39 34.16
C PRO A 309 -30.65 7.15 35.03
N GLU A 310 -29.51 7.01 35.69
CA GLU A 310 -29.28 6.01 36.72
C GLU A 310 -30.45 6.12 37.69
N ALA A 311 -31.34 5.12 37.66
CA ALA A 311 -32.46 5.07 38.57
C ALA A 311 -31.85 5.10 39.98
N ALA A 312 -32.03 6.23 40.66
CA ALA A 312 -31.62 6.43 42.03
C ALA A 312 -32.34 5.41 42.90
N ALA A 313 -31.73 4.25 43.05
CA ALA A 313 -32.05 3.29 44.07
C ALA A 313 -31.40 3.77 45.36
N SER A 314 -32.13 4.50 46.20
CA SER A 314 -32.08 4.28 47.65
C SER A 314 -33.07 5.17 48.43
N ARG A 315 -33.93 4.46 49.17
CA ARG A 315 -34.51 4.75 50.49
C ARG A 315 -35.68 5.72 50.59
#